data_AF-A0A6M3J138-F1
#
_entry.id   AF-A0A6M3J138-F1
#
_cell.length_a   1.000
_cell.length_b   1.000
_cell.length_c   1.000
_cell.angle_alpha   90.00
_cell.angle_beta   90.00
_cell.angle_gamma   90.00
#
_symmetry.space_group_name_H-M   'P 1'
#
loop_
_entity.id
_entity.type
_entity.pdbx_description
1 polymer ?
#
loop_
_entity_poly.entity_id
_entity_poly.type
_entity_poly.pdbx_seq_one_letter_code
_entity_poly.pdbx_strand_id
1 'polypeptide(L)'
;MSGGRVEVHKDDDPLATGTHKRGSNSSNLVDPGADFKSCGVQVGSLIRNTTDGSEGAITAVTEDTVSVTLAGGTDNDWDVGDEYEIYITDTYNSIISSIWTDRRFGRKYDKEKLDRGYIPEDIDLDQWQSNVFGPGQPERDR
;
A
#
# COMPACT_ATOMS: atom_id res chain seq x y z
N MET A 1 13.83 -19.08 17.86
CA MET A 1 13.05 -18.42 16.81
C MET A 1 13.53 -16.97 16.74
N SER A 2 14.29 -16.62 15.70
CA SER A 2 14.90 -15.30 15.56
C SER A 2 13.79 -14.27 15.31
N GLY A 3 13.51 -13.46 16.33
CA GLY A 3 12.47 -12.44 16.24
C GLY A 3 12.85 -11.39 15.20
N GLY A 4 12.08 -11.27 14.13
CA GLY A 4 12.10 -10.09 13.28
C GLY A 4 11.46 -8.89 14.00
N ARG A 5 11.64 -7.69 13.44
CA ARG A 5 10.72 -6.56 13.69
C ARG A 5 9.82 -6.44 12.45
N VAL A 6 8.51 -6.27 12.66
CA VAL A 6 7.54 -6.02 11.60
C VAL A 6 7.22 -4.53 11.56
N GLU A 7 7.37 -3.93 10.39
CA GLU A 7 6.85 -2.61 10.06
C GLU A 7 5.55 -2.82 9.28
N VAL A 8 4.44 -2.31 9.79
CA VAL A 8 3.12 -2.40 9.14
C VAL A 8 2.80 -1.03 8.57
N HIS A 9 2.61 -0.94 7.26
CA HIS A 9 2.10 0.26 6.61
C HIS A 9 0.60 0.07 6.37
N LYS A 10 -0.17 1.06 6.80
CA LYS A 10 -1.62 1.05 6.71
C LYS A 10 -2.10 2.07 5.70
N ASP A 11 -3.36 1.91 5.31
CA ASP A 11 -4.09 2.84 4.46
C ASP A 11 -4.78 3.90 5.32
N ASP A 12 -3.98 4.76 5.95
CA ASP A 12 -4.41 5.88 6.79
C ASP A 12 -4.11 7.25 6.17
N ASP A 13 -3.26 7.30 5.13
CA ASP A 13 -2.98 8.51 4.36
C ASP A 13 -3.82 8.54 3.06
N PRO A 14 -4.68 9.56 2.85
CA PRO A 14 -5.50 9.65 1.65
C PRO A 14 -4.64 9.95 0.41
N LEU A 15 -4.94 9.26 -0.70
CA LEU A 15 -4.38 9.52 -2.03
C LEU A 15 -4.78 10.88 -2.58
N ALA A 16 -6.04 11.24 -2.35
CA ALA A 16 -6.61 12.49 -2.83
C ALA A 16 -7.61 13.00 -1.80
N THR A 17 -7.58 14.32 -1.61
CA THR A 17 -8.53 15.05 -0.78
C THR A 17 -8.98 16.29 -1.53
N GLY A 18 -10.19 16.77 -1.23
CA GLY A 18 -10.74 17.93 -1.92
C GLY A 18 -12.19 18.17 -1.55
N THR A 19 -12.87 18.96 -2.38
CA THR A 19 -14.27 19.30 -2.19
C THR A 19 -15.08 19.06 -3.45
N HIS A 20 -16.30 18.57 -3.30
CA HIS A 20 -17.22 18.44 -4.41
C HIS A 20 -17.62 19.81 -4.94
N LYS A 21 -17.42 20.05 -6.24
CA LYS A 21 -17.65 21.37 -6.86
C LYS A 21 -18.89 21.46 -7.74
N ARG A 22 -19.57 20.35 -8.08
CA ARG A 22 -20.65 20.37 -9.08
C ARG A 22 -21.80 19.39 -8.82
N GLY A 23 -22.98 19.97 -8.66
CA GLY A 23 -24.21 19.20 -8.49
C GLY A 23 -24.56 19.06 -7.01
N SER A 24 -25.83 18.81 -6.76
CA SER A 24 -26.36 18.49 -5.44
C SER A 24 -27.16 17.22 -5.56
N ASN A 25 -27.16 16.43 -4.50
CA ASN A 25 -27.79 15.12 -4.43
C ASN A 25 -27.29 14.22 -5.58
N SER A 26 -25.98 14.32 -5.88
CA SER A 26 -25.34 13.65 -7.00
C SER A 26 -24.77 12.31 -6.55
N SER A 27 -24.95 11.26 -7.36
CA SER A 27 -24.25 9.98 -7.13
C SER A 27 -22.79 10.01 -7.61
N ASN A 28 -22.37 11.09 -8.25
CA ASN A 28 -21.00 11.27 -8.75
C ASN A 28 -20.33 12.43 -8.03
N LEU A 29 -19.14 12.18 -7.51
CA LEU A 29 -18.22 13.22 -7.10
C LEU A 29 -17.61 13.84 -8.35
N VAL A 30 -17.74 15.16 -8.47
CA VAL A 30 -17.12 15.95 -9.54
C VAL A 30 -16.30 17.06 -8.91
N ASP A 31 -14.99 17.00 -9.12
CA ASP A 31 -14.03 18.03 -8.69
C ASP A 31 -13.07 18.34 -9.85
N PRO A 32 -13.37 19.37 -10.67
CA PRO A 32 -12.49 19.76 -11.76
C PRO A 32 -11.12 20.22 -11.27
N GLY A 33 -10.07 19.64 -11.84
CA GLY A 33 -8.66 19.89 -11.51
C GLY A 33 -8.14 19.06 -10.34
N ALA A 34 -8.89 18.04 -9.90
CA ALA A 34 -8.41 17.08 -8.90
C ALA A 34 -7.46 16.03 -9.48
N ASP A 35 -7.47 15.84 -10.81
CA ASP A 35 -6.61 14.91 -11.55
C ASP A 35 -6.55 13.50 -10.90
N PHE A 36 -7.72 12.94 -10.60
CA PHE A 36 -7.87 11.73 -9.78
C PHE A 36 -7.02 10.55 -10.27
N LYS A 37 -6.97 10.30 -11.59
CA LYS A 37 -6.16 9.20 -12.13
C LYS A 37 -4.66 9.47 -11.97
N SER A 38 -4.25 10.73 -12.10
CA SER A 38 -2.87 11.14 -11.90
C SER A 38 -2.44 11.01 -10.43
N CYS A 39 -3.37 11.16 -9.49
CA CYS A 39 -3.19 10.88 -8.06
C CYS A 39 -3.18 9.38 -7.72
N GLY A 40 -3.39 8.49 -8.70
CA GLY A 40 -3.40 7.03 -8.50
C GLY A 40 -4.75 6.47 -8.05
N VAL A 41 -5.83 7.25 -8.12
CA VAL A 41 -7.18 6.78 -7.83
C VAL A 41 -7.62 5.79 -8.92
N GLN A 42 -8.13 4.65 -8.48
CA GLN A 42 -8.55 3.57 -9.36
C GLN A 42 -9.92 3.00 -8.94
N VAL A 43 -10.53 2.23 -9.83
CA VAL A 43 -11.75 1.49 -9.51
C VAL A 43 -11.45 0.49 -8.39
N GLY A 44 -12.31 0.43 -7.38
CA GLY A 44 -12.14 -0.36 -6.17
C GLY A 44 -11.50 0.37 -4.99
N SER A 45 -10.93 1.56 -5.20
CA SER A 45 -10.50 2.43 -4.09
C SER A 45 -11.69 2.87 -3.24
N LEU A 46 -11.49 3.04 -1.94
CA LEU A 46 -12.48 3.60 -1.02
C LEU A 46 -12.51 5.12 -1.16
N ILE A 47 -13.71 5.67 -1.23
CA ILE A 47 -13.96 7.09 -1.06
C ILE A 47 -14.89 7.31 0.13
N ARG A 48 -14.59 8.34 0.91
CA ARG A 48 -15.36 8.76 2.09
C ARG A 48 -15.78 10.21 1.90
N ASN A 49 -17.07 10.48 2.07
CA ASN A 49 -17.59 11.83 2.25
C ASN A 49 -17.47 12.16 3.75
N THR A 50 -16.54 13.03 4.11
CA THR A 50 -16.28 13.37 5.52
C THR A 50 -17.32 14.32 6.10
N THR A 51 -18.14 14.93 5.25
CA THR A 51 -19.18 15.86 5.67
C THR A 51 -20.39 15.14 6.26
N ASP A 52 -20.87 14.08 5.61
CA ASP A 52 -22.03 13.29 6.05
C ASP A 52 -21.66 11.94 6.69
N GLY A 53 -20.38 11.55 6.60
CA GLY A 53 -19.84 10.29 7.11
C GLY A 53 -20.13 9.07 6.25
N SER A 54 -20.59 9.25 5.01
CA SER A 54 -20.85 8.17 4.06
C SER A 54 -19.57 7.71 3.37
N GLU A 55 -19.56 6.46 2.91
CA GLU A 55 -18.43 5.89 2.20
C GLU A 55 -18.86 4.86 1.16
N GLY A 56 -17.97 4.55 0.22
CA GLY A 56 -18.24 3.55 -0.79
C GLY A 56 -17.03 3.24 -1.67
N ALA A 57 -17.09 2.11 -2.38
CA ALA A 57 -16.06 1.74 -3.33
C ALA A 57 -16.29 2.43 -4.68
N ILE A 58 -15.23 2.99 -5.26
CA ILE A 58 -15.27 3.66 -6.57
C ILE A 58 -15.57 2.63 -7.66
N THR A 59 -16.59 2.90 -8.46
CA THR A 59 -17.03 2.05 -9.58
C THR A 59 -16.54 2.55 -10.94
N ALA A 60 -16.30 3.86 -11.06
CA ALA A 60 -15.69 4.47 -12.24
C ALA A 60 -14.89 5.73 -11.85
N VAL A 61 -13.80 5.99 -12.56
CA VAL A 61 -12.95 7.16 -12.35
C VAL A 61 -12.49 7.77 -13.68
N THR A 62 -12.52 9.09 -13.73
CA THR A 62 -11.95 9.97 -14.76
C THR A 62 -11.01 10.96 -14.07
N GLU A 63 -10.39 11.90 -14.81
CA GLU A 63 -9.52 12.90 -14.15
C GLU A 63 -10.30 13.80 -13.18
N ASP A 64 -11.56 14.12 -13.45
CA ASP A 64 -12.34 15.11 -12.70
C ASP A 64 -13.61 14.54 -12.06
N THR A 65 -13.89 13.26 -12.26
CA THR A 65 -15.16 12.65 -11.82
C THR A 65 -14.95 11.22 -11.34
N VAL A 66 -15.59 10.91 -10.22
CA VAL A 66 -15.64 9.61 -9.56
C VAL A 66 -17.10 9.20 -9.39
N SER A 67 -17.42 7.97 -9.78
CA SER A 67 -18.74 7.36 -9.57
C SER A 67 -18.67 6.36 -8.43
N VAL A 68 -19.54 6.52 -7.44
CA VAL A 68 -19.60 5.68 -6.24
C VAL A 68 -21.05 5.52 -5.79
N THR A 69 -21.35 4.38 -5.17
CA THR A 69 -22.57 4.22 -4.37
C THR A 69 -22.18 4.43 -2.92
N LEU A 70 -22.53 5.59 -2.36
CA LEU A 70 -22.28 5.90 -0.95
C LEU A 70 -23.28 5.19 -0.04
N ALA A 71 -22.82 4.80 1.15
CA ALA A 71 -23.63 4.21 2.19
C ALA A 71 -23.06 4.54 3.58
N GLY A 72 -23.89 4.41 4.62
CA GLY A 72 -23.47 4.50 6.02
C GLY A 72 -23.50 5.92 6.63
N GLY A 73 -23.71 6.96 5.82
CA GLY A 73 -23.80 8.35 6.28
C GLY A 73 -25.24 8.82 6.53
N THR A 74 -25.36 10.09 6.94
CA THR A 74 -26.66 10.75 7.14
C THR A 74 -27.33 11.12 5.83
N ASP A 75 -26.51 11.53 4.86
CA ASP A 75 -26.87 11.61 3.46
C ASP A 75 -25.95 10.64 2.70
N ASN A 76 -26.39 10.10 1.57
CA ASN A 76 -25.60 9.12 0.81
C ASN A 76 -25.46 9.54 -0.65
N ASP A 77 -25.26 10.84 -0.82
CA ASP A 77 -25.05 11.53 -2.08
C ASP A 77 -24.02 12.64 -1.89
N TRP A 78 -23.66 13.29 -2.99
CA TRP A 78 -22.70 14.39 -3.01
C TRP A 78 -23.43 15.72 -3.18
N ASP A 79 -23.16 16.65 -2.27
CA ASP A 79 -23.59 18.04 -2.32
C ASP A 79 -22.41 19.00 -2.53
N VAL A 80 -22.67 20.12 -3.21
CA VAL A 80 -21.64 21.13 -3.44
C VAL A 80 -21.06 21.60 -2.10
N GLY A 81 -19.75 21.45 -1.95
CA GLY A 81 -19.02 21.81 -0.73
C GLY A 81 -18.69 20.63 0.17
N ASP A 82 -19.19 19.43 -0.12
CA ASP A 82 -18.82 18.22 0.62
C ASP A 82 -17.32 17.93 0.50
N GLU A 83 -16.72 17.58 1.63
CA GLU A 83 -15.31 17.20 1.71
C GLU A 83 -15.16 15.70 1.49
N TYR A 84 -14.12 15.31 0.75
CA TYR A 84 -13.87 13.90 0.46
C TYR A 84 -12.43 13.49 0.75
N GLU A 85 -12.27 12.21 1.05
CA GLU A 85 -10.99 11.51 1.20
C GLU A 85 -11.03 10.20 0.41
N ILE A 86 -10.00 9.95 -0.41
CA ILE A 86 -9.87 8.73 -1.20
C ILE A 86 -8.64 7.95 -0.72
N TYR A 87 -8.79 6.65 -0.54
CA TYR A 87 -7.77 5.74 -0.03
C TYR A 87 -7.35 4.70 -1.08
N ILE A 88 -6.20 4.05 -0.88
CA ILE A 88 -5.67 3.09 -1.87
C ILE A 88 -6.58 1.86 -1.96
N THR A 89 -6.98 1.34 -0.81
CA THR A 89 -7.72 0.09 -0.66
C THR A 89 -9.22 0.34 -0.54
N ASP A 90 -10.01 -0.72 -0.56
CA ASP A 90 -11.47 -0.69 -0.41
C ASP A 90 -11.92 -0.50 1.05
N THR A 91 -10.98 -0.46 1.99
CA THR A 91 -11.24 -0.46 3.42
C THR A 91 -10.26 0.48 4.13
N TYR A 92 -10.79 1.49 4.83
CA TYR A 92 -9.97 2.42 5.60
C TYR A 92 -9.11 1.69 6.64
N ASN A 93 -7.86 2.13 6.83
CA ASN A 93 -6.91 1.59 7.80
C ASN A 93 -6.57 0.09 7.57
N SER A 94 -6.79 -0.41 6.35
CA SER A 94 -6.34 -1.74 5.96
C SER A 94 -4.81 -1.80 5.87
N ILE A 95 -4.24 -3.01 5.92
CA ILE A 95 -2.78 -3.18 5.81
C ILE A 95 -2.40 -3.19 4.35
N ILE A 96 -1.65 -2.18 3.91
CA ILE A 96 -1.11 -2.08 2.55
C ILE A 96 0.11 -2.99 2.41
N SER A 97 1.01 -2.96 3.39
CA SER A 97 2.22 -3.78 3.36
C SER A 97 2.75 -4.09 4.75
N SER A 98 3.49 -5.19 4.86
CA SER A 98 4.22 -5.56 6.06
C SER A 98 5.66 -5.92 5.69
N ILE A 99 6.62 -5.12 6.15
CA ILE A 99 8.05 -5.35 5.91
C ILE A 99 8.63 -6.04 7.14
N TRP A 100 9.32 -7.16 6.92
CA TRP A 100 9.98 -7.89 7.99
C TRP A 100 11.48 -7.64 7.94
N THR A 101 12.05 -7.20 9.06
CA THR A 101 13.50 -6.99 9.18
C THR A 101 14.09 -8.06 10.09
N ASP A 102 15.08 -8.80 9.59
CA ASP A 102 15.85 -9.76 10.38
C ASP A 102 16.74 -9.02 11.39
N ARG A 103 16.59 -9.33 12.68
CA ARG A 103 17.40 -8.74 13.76
C ARG A 103 18.87 -9.16 13.75
N ARG A 104 19.25 -10.25 13.05
CA ARG A 104 20.64 -10.72 13.00
C ARG A 104 21.49 -9.97 11.99
N PHE A 105 20.92 -9.69 10.82
CA PHE A 105 21.65 -9.08 9.70
C PHE A 105 21.11 -7.72 9.28
N GLY A 106 19.99 -7.26 9.86
CA GLY A 106 19.36 -5.97 9.52
C GLY A 106 18.76 -5.91 8.12
N ARG A 107 18.66 -7.05 7.43
CA ARG A 107 18.14 -7.15 6.06
C ARG A 107 16.61 -7.22 6.07
N LYS A 108 16.00 -6.57 5.07
CA LYS A 108 14.55 -6.57 4.84
C LYS A 108 14.16 -7.74 3.94
N TYR A 109 13.15 -8.51 4.35
CA TYR A 109 12.63 -9.66 3.63
C TYR A 109 11.10 -9.71 3.70
N ASP A 110 10.48 -10.45 2.79
CA ASP A 110 9.07 -10.84 2.89
C ASP A 110 8.87 -11.86 4.02
N LYS A 111 7.68 -11.85 4.64
CA LYS A 111 7.36 -12.71 5.79
C LYS A 111 7.65 -14.19 5.54
N GLU A 112 7.24 -14.70 4.38
CA GLU A 112 7.43 -16.11 4.02
C GLU A 112 8.91 -16.52 3.90
N LYS A 113 9.76 -15.60 3.45
CA LYS A 113 11.21 -15.84 3.36
C LYS A 113 11.87 -15.82 4.73
N LEU A 114 11.38 -15.00 5.66
CA LEU A 114 11.86 -14.98 7.04
C LEU A 114 11.37 -16.22 7.82
N ASP A 115 10.09 -16.58 7.68
CA ASP A 115 9.45 -17.67 8.42
C ASP A 115 9.96 -19.06 7.98
N ARG A 116 10.33 -19.24 6.70
CA ARG A 116 10.93 -20.50 6.24
C ARG A 116 12.25 -20.82 6.93
N GLY A 117 13.00 -19.80 7.35
CA GLY A 117 14.35 -19.96 7.85
C GLY A 117 15.30 -20.56 6.79
N TYR A 118 16.53 -20.06 6.73
CA TYR A 118 17.51 -20.41 5.69
C TYR A 118 17.07 -20.05 4.26
N ILE A 119 17.54 -18.91 3.77
CA ILE A 119 17.64 -18.65 2.33
C ILE A 119 18.78 -19.52 1.78
N PRO A 120 18.55 -20.36 0.75
CA PRO A 120 19.58 -21.21 0.15
C PRO A 120 20.78 -20.45 -0.41
N GLU A 121 20.65 -19.16 -0.71
CA GLU A 121 21.76 -18.31 -1.14
C GLU A 121 22.76 -17.96 0.00
N ASP A 122 22.42 -18.25 1.26
CA ASP A 122 23.34 -18.20 2.41
C ASP A 122 23.85 -19.62 2.80
N ILE A 123 23.91 -20.56 1.85
CA ILE A 123 24.99 -21.55 1.90
C ILE A 123 26.23 -20.81 1.42
N ASP A 124 26.96 -20.25 2.37
CA ASP A 124 28.37 -20.01 2.15
C ASP A 124 28.99 -21.31 1.62
N LEU A 125 29.52 -21.23 0.40
CA LEU A 125 30.09 -22.34 -0.37
C LEU A 125 31.27 -23.03 0.34
N ASP A 126 31.59 -22.64 1.57
CA ASP A 126 32.67 -23.13 2.41
C ASP A 126 32.22 -23.68 3.79
N GLN A 127 30.95 -23.60 4.20
CA GLN A 127 30.56 -24.07 5.55
C GLN A 127 30.73 -25.58 5.77
N TRP A 128 30.77 -26.38 4.71
CA TRP A 128 30.92 -27.84 4.81
C TRP A 128 31.73 -28.49 3.67
N GLN A 129 32.75 -27.82 3.12
CA GLN A 129 33.74 -28.52 2.29
C GLN A 129 35.17 -28.08 2.62
N SER A 130 35.90 -29.00 3.25
CA SER A 130 37.32 -29.16 2.98
C SER A 130 37.55 -29.08 1.45
N ASN A 131 38.33 -28.09 1.00
CA ASN A 131 38.83 -27.88 -0.37
C ASN A 131 37.97 -27.10 -1.39
N VAL A 132 37.77 -25.79 -1.19
CA VAL A 132 37.54 -24.87 -2.33
C VAL A 132 38.64 -23.81 -2.35
N PHE A 133 39.78 -24.18 -2.97
CA PHE A 133 40.76 -23.21 -3.46
C PHE A 133 40.13 -22.41 -4.61
N GLY A 134 39.95 -21.10 -4.45
CA GLY A 134 39.59 -20.20 -5.55
C GLY A 134 40.81 -19.86 -6.43
N PRO A 135 40.63 -19.60 -7.74
CA PRO A 135 41.75 -19.31 -8.63
C PRO A 135 42.32 -17.92 -8.35
N GLY A 136 43.58 -17.83 -7.94
CA GLY A 136 44.33 -16.55 -7.92
C GLY A 136 45.12 -16.18 -6.67
N GLN A 137 45.29 -17.04 -5.66
CA GLN A 137 46.24 -16.76 -4.56
C GLN A 137 47.57 -17.48 -4.77
N PRO A 138 48.73 -16.80 -4.63
CA PRO A 138 50.04 -17.43 -4.79
C PRO A 138 50.28 -18.48 -3.70
N GLU A 139 50.88 -19.59 -4.09
CA GLU A 139 51.23 -20.71 -3.22
C GLU A 139 52.09 -20.24 -2.05
N ARG A 140 51.81 -20.76 -0.85
CA ARG A 140 52.68 -20.58 0.30
C ARG A 140 53.80 -21.60 0.18
N ASP A 141 54.94 -21.17 -0.35
CA ASP A 141 56.18 -21.95 -0.37
C ASP A 141 56.48 -22.50 1.05
N ARG A 142 56.83 -23.79 1.09
CA ARG A 142 57.30 -24.47 2.30
C ARG A 142 58.75 -24.10 2.59
#